data_AF-A0A7J4JXB3-F1
#
_entry.id   AF-A0A7J4JXB3-F1
#
_cell.length_a   1.000
_cell.length_b   1.000
_cell.length_c   1.000
_cell.angle_alpha   90.00
_cell.angle_beta   90.00
_cell.angle_gamma   90.00
#
_symmetry.space_group_name_H-M   'P 1'
#
loop_
_entity.id
_entity.type
_entity.pdbx_description
1 polymer ?
#
loop_
_entity_poly.entity_id
_entity_poly.type
_entity_poly.pdbx_seq_one_letter_code
_entity_poly.pdbx_strand_id
1 'polypeptide(L)'
;MLDFPQHYKLATTTTKLYCYSLEEIASEKIRALLTRRGFKARDVIDLYMLSKKGITMNSIKKLAIEKTKFMLKYLKYSQNLESKKFEEKVNLGQEESLIITPLNKGFPEFAEKTLKQLNKLIEEMK
;
A
#
# COMPACT_ATOMS: atom_id res chain seq x y z
N MET A 1 -27.26 21.61 32.77
CA MET A 1 -27.14 21.83 31.31
C MET A 1 -25.67 21.63 30.98
N LEU A 2 -25.32 20.53 30.30
CA LEU A 2 -23.93 20.20 29.99
C LEU A 2 -23.47 21.08 28.83
N ASP A 3 -22.69 22.12 29.14
CA ASP A 3 -21.96 22.90 28.15
C ASP A 3 -20.85 22.02 27.53
N PHE A 4 -21.19 21.32 26.44
CA PHE A 4 -20.20 20.70 25.57
C PHE A 4 -19.59 21.77 24.64
N PRO A 5 -18.25 21.76 24.44
CA PRO A 5 -17.44 22.96 24.63
C PRO A 5 -17.23 23.80 23.37
N GLN A 6 -16.83 25.06 23.60
CA GLN A 6 -16.52 26.14 22.63
C GLN A 6 -15.56 25.77 21.47
N HIS A 7 -14.97 24.57 21.49
CA HIS A 7 -14.06 24.05 20.47
C HIS A 7 -14.73 23.19 19.39
N TYR A 8 -16.06 22.98 19.43
CA TYR A 8 -16.76 22.19 18.40
C TYR A 8 -16.50 22.74 16.98
N LYS A 9 -16.42 24.07 16.84
CA LYS A 9 -16.11 24.72 15.55
C LYS A 9 -14.78 24.26 14.98
N LEU A 10 -13.73 24.09 15.80
CA LEU A 10 -12.44 23.57 15.33
C LEU A 10 -12.56 22.12 14.81
N ALA A 11 -13.36 21.28 15.49
CA ALA A 11 -13.58 19.89 15.09
C ALA A 11 -14.47 19.76 13.83
N THR A 12 -15.32 20.75 13.54
CA THR A 12 -16.21 20.74 12.37
C THR A 12 -15.73 21.61 11.21
N THR A 13 -14.62 22.35 11.37
CA THR A 13 -14.09 23.20 10.29
C THR A 13 -13.33 22.35 9.29
N THR A 14 -13.83 22.30 8.06
CA THR A 14 -13.15 21.64 6.94
C THR A 14 -11.81 22.32 6.67
N THR A 15 -10.73 21.66 7.05
CA THR A 15 -9.36 22.13 6.84
C THR A 15 -8.79 21.49 5.57
N LYS A 16 -8.24 22.31 4.67
CA LYS A 16 -7.52 21.79 3.50
C LYS A 16 -6.13 21.34 3.92
N LEU A 17 -5.79 20.09 3.61
CA LEU A 17 -4.47 19.53 3.86
C LEU A 17 -3.77 19.27 2.53
N TYR A 18 -2.48 19.58 2.48
CA TYR A 18 -1.64 19.16 1.36
C TYR A 18 -1.33 17.68 1.52
N CYS A 19 -1.78 16.88 0.56
CA CYS A 19 -1.58 15.44 0.52
C CYS A 19 -0.88 15.06 -0.78
N TYR A 20 -0.14 13.95 -0.73
CA TYR A 20 0.40 13.32 -1.94
C TYR A 20 -0.71 12.89 -2.90
N SER A 21 -0.37 12.77 -4.18
CA SER A 21 -1.28 12.19 -5.17
C SER A 21 -1.53 10.70 -4.87
N LEU A 22 -2.63 10.16 -5.39
CA LEU A 22 -2.98 8.75 -5.18
C LEU A 22 -1.94 7.81 -5.79
N GLU A 23 -1.34 8.19 -6.93
CA GLU A 23 -0.26 7.48 -7.60
C GLU A 23 1.01 7.44 -6.75
N GLU A 24 1.38 8.58 -6.15
CA GLU A 24 2.53 8.68 -5.26
C GLU A 24 2.35 7.79 -4.03
N ILE A 25 1.17 7.86 -3.39
CA ILE A 25 0.82 7.00 -2.25
C ILE A 25 0.90 5.52 -2.64
N ALA A 26 0.29 5.13 -3.77
CA ALA A 26 0.30 3.74 -4.22
C ALA A 26 1.72 3.25 -4.54
N SER A 27 2.55 4.08 -5.18
CA SER A 27 3.93 3.72 -5.53
C SER A 27 4.79 3.49 -4.28
N GLU A 28 4.57 4.25 -3.20
CA GLU A 28 5.22 4.05 -1.91
C GLU A 28 4.78 2.75 -1.22
N LYS A 29 3.51 2.34 -1.39
CA LYS A 29 3.02 1.04 -0.91
C LYS A 29 3.73 -0.12 -1.60
N ILE A 30 3.89 -0.04 -2.92
CA ILE A 30 4.63 -1.04 -3.70
C ILE A 30 6.10 -1.08 -3.27
N ARG A 31 6.78 0.07 -3.21
CA ARG A 31 8.17 0.17 -2.73
C ARG A 31 8.33 -0.45 -1.34
N ALA A 32 7.39 -0.17 -0.43
CA ALA A 32 7.41 -0.71 0.92
C ALA A 32 7.25 -2.23 0.95
N LEU A 33 6.32 -2.79 0.17
CA LEU A 33 6.14 -4.24 0.04
C LEU A 33 7.42 -4.92 -0.45
N LEU A 34 8.08 -4.32 -1.46
CA LEU A 34 9.29 -4.86 -2.08
C LEU A 34 10.52 -4.80 -1.16
N THR A 35 10.71 -3.71 -0.41
CA THR A 35 11.98 -3.43 0.30
C THR A 35 11.99 -3.77 1.79
N ARG A 36 10.83 -3.84 2.46
CA ARG A 36 10.76 -4.20 3.88
C ARG A 36 11.04 -5.69 4.09
N ARG A 37 11.61 -6.07 5.24
CA ARG A 37 11.83 -7.48 5.59
C ARG A 37 10.51 -8.24 5.81
N GLY A 38 9.58 -7.67 6.56
CA GLY A 38 8.28 -8.28 6.85
C GLY A 38 7.21 -7.95 5.79
N PHE A 39 6.26 -8.86 5.61
CA PHE A 39 5.05 -8.65 4.83
C PHE A 39 3.98 -7.94 5.68
N LYS A 40 3.28 -6.95 5.09
CA LYS A 40 2.16 -6.23 5.74
C LYS A 40 0.96 -6.30 4.82
N ALA A 41 -0.07 -7.08 5.19
CA ALA A 41 -1.25 -7.25 4.35
C ALA A 41 -2.04 -5.93 4.16
N ARG A 42 -1.96 -5.00 5.12
CA ARG A 42 -2.45 -3.63 5.00
C ARG A 42 -1.97 -2.88 3.77
N ASP A 43 -0.71 -3.04 3.37
CA ASP A 43 -0.23 -2.35 2.17
C ASP A 43 -0.94 -2.89 0.90
N VAL A 44 -1.38 -4.16 0.89
CA VAL A 44 -2.22 -4.74 -0.18
C VAL A 44 -3.66 -4.27 -0.09
N ILE A 45 -4.22 -4.14 1.12
CA ILE A 45 -5.55 -3.56 1.35
C ILE A 45 -5.61 -2.11 0.85
N ASP A 46 -4.60 -1.29 1.18
CA ASP A 46 -4.53 0.09 0.73
C ASP A 46 -4.50 0.17 -0.81
N LEU A 47 -3.70 -0.69 -1.45
CA LEU A 47 -3.67 -0.80 -2.92
C LEU A 47 -5.04 -1.23 -3.48
N TYR A 48 -5.77 -2.11 -2.78
CA TYR A 48 -7.12 -2.48 -3.18
C TYR A 48 -8.05 -1.26 -3.15
N MET A 49 -8.03 -0.50 -2.06
CA MET A 49 -8.85 0.71 -1.92
C MET A 49 -8.50 1.77 -2.97
N LEU A 50 -7.21 1.95 -3.26
CA LEU A 50 -6.73 2.86 -4.31
C LEU A 50 -7.14 2.39 -5.72
N SER A 51 -7.21 1.08 -5.96
CA SER A 51 -7.70 0.55 -7.24
C SER A 51 -9.17 0.87 -7.50
N LYS A 52 -9.98 0.97 -6.44
CA LYS A 52 -11.37 1.47 -6.55
C LYS A 52 -11.45 2.95 -6.90
N LYS A 53 -10.35 3.69 -6.78
CA LYS A 53 -10.20 5.08 -7.23
C LYS A 53 -9.56 5.20 -8.62
N GLY A 54 -9.38 4.09 -9.33
CA GLY A 54 -8.83 4.06 -10.69
C GLY A 54 -7.31 3.88 -10.76
N ILE A 55 -6.62 3.73 -9.62
CA ILE A 55 -5.16 3.50 -9.60
C ILE A 55 -4.85 2.06 -9.99
N THR A 56 -4.02 1.87 -11.00
CA THR A 56 -3.65 0.52 -11.47
C THR A 56 -2.16 0.30 -11.31
N MET A 57 -1.74 -0.96 -11.23
CA MET A 57 -0.30 -1.29 -11.23
C MET A 57 0.41 -0.68 -12.44
N ASN A 58 -0.23 -0.68 -13.61
CA ASN A 58 0.36 -0.12 -14.84
C ASN A 58 0.60 1.39 -14.74
N SER A 59 -0.32 2.14 -14.14
CA SER A 59 -0.19 3.60 -14.01
C SER A 59 0.92 4.01 -13.04
N ILE A 60 1.27 3.16 -12.07
CA ILE A 60 2.28 3.47 -11.04
C ILE A 60 3.59 2.71 -11.19
N LYS A 61 3.67 1.73 -12.11
CA LYS A 61 4.80 0.80 -12.25
C LYS A 61 6.14 1.52 -12.36
N LYS A 62 6.24 2.49 -13.27
CA LYS A 62 7.48 3.25 -13.50
C LYS A 62 7.96 3.94 -12.22
N LEU A 63 7.06 4.69 -11.58
CA LEU A 63 7.33 5.42 -10.35
C LEU A 63 7.73 4.48 -9.19
N ALA A 64 7.04 3.35 -9.06
CA ALA A 64 7.34 2.34 -8.04
C ALA A 64 8.73 1.70 -8.24
N ILE A 65 9.13 1.41 -9.49
CA ILE A 65 10.46 0.88 -9.81
C ILE A 65 11.54 1.92 -9.50
N GLU A 66 11.38 3.17 -9.94
CA GLU A 66 12.35 4.24 -9.68
C GLU A 66 12.58 4.43 -8.19
N LYS A 67 11.50 4.50 -7.42
CA LYS A 67 11.52 4.58 -5.96
C LYS A 67 12.15 3.35 -5.30
N THR A 68 11.88 2.16 -5.83
CA THR A 68 12.48 0.92 -5.32
C THR A 68 13.98 0.90 -5.58
N LYS A 69 14.42 1.13 -6.82
CA LYS A 69 15.84 1.21 -7.20
C LYS A 69 16.61 2.24 -6.38
N PHE A 70 16.00 3.38 -6.08
CA PHE A 70 16.60 4.37 -5.17
C PHE A 70 16.90 3.77 -3.79
N MET A 71 16.00 2.96 -3.24
CA MET A 71 16.22 2.28 -1.96
C MET A 71 17.24 1.15 -2.04
N LEU A 72 17.40 0.48 -3.19
CA LEU A 72 18.37 -0.62 -3.33
C LEU A 72 19.83 -0.18 -3.20
N LYS A 73 20.10 1.13 -3.23
CA LYS A 73 21.42 1.69 -2.87
C LYS A 73 21.85 1.36 -1.44
N TYR A 74 20.91 1.01 -0.56
CA TYR A 74 21.21 0.59 0.80
C TYR A 74 21.18 -0.95 0.89
N LEU A 75 22.29 -1.54 1.33
CA LEU A 75 22.53 -3.01 1.38
C LEU A 75 21.39 -3.80 2.05
N LYS A 76 20.83 -3.27 3.15
CA LYS A 76 19.72 -3.94 3.86
C LYS A 76 18.48 -4.13 2.99
N TYR A 77 18.22 -3.23 2.04
CA TYR A 77 17.04 -3.31 1.17
C TYR A 77 17.30 -4.17 -0.06
N SER A 78 18.53 -4.18 -0.60
CA SER A 78 18.89 -5.10 -1.68
C SER A 78 18.82 -6.55 -1.21
N GLN A 79 19.40 -6.87 -0.05
CA GLN A 79 19.32 -8.21 0.56
C GLN A 79 17.88 -8.66 0.84
N ASN A 80 17.03 -7.74 1.31
CA ASN A 80 15.61 -8.03 1.52
C ASN A 80 14.88 -8.32 0.21
N LEU A 81 15.23 -7.63 -0.89
CA LEU A 81 14.60 -7.82 -2.20
C LEU A 81 15.06 -9.13 -2.86
N GLU A 82 16.35 -9.46 -2.78
CA GLU A 82 16.93 -10.69 -3.35
C GLU A 82 16.31 -11.96 -2.77
N SER A 83 16.07 -11.96 -1.45
CA SER A 83 15.42 -13.06 -0.73
C SER A 83 13.89 -13.00 -0.78
N LYS A 84 13.30 -11.98 -1.43
CA LYS A 84 11.86 -11.77 -1.43
C LYS A 84 11.17 -12.67 -2.44
N LYS A 85 10.14 -13.37 -1.97
CA LYS A 85 9.15 -14.03 -2.82
C LYS A 85 7.79 -13.88 -2.17
N PHE A 86 6.81 -13.38 -2.91
CA PHE A 86 5.44 -13.32 -2.42
C PHE A 86 4.72 -14.63 -2.76
N GLU A 87 3.99 -15.16 -1.79
CA GLU A 87 3.04 -16.27 -1.99
C GLU A 87 1.85 -15.81 -2.84
N GLU A 88 1.01 -16.74 -3.31
CA GLU A 88 -0.17 -16.38 -4.11
C GLU A 88 -1.35 -15.91 -3.26
N LYS A 89 -1.33 -16.18 -1.95
CA LYS A 89 -2.41 -15.84 -1.02
C LYS A 89 -1.93 -14.88 0.05
N VAL A 90 -2.75 -13.87 0.34
CA VAL A 90 -2.54 -12.97 1.46
C VAL A 90 -3.19 -13.56 2.71
N ASN A 91 -2.41 -13.76 3.76
CA ASN A 91 -2.96 -14.00 5.10
C ASN A 91 -3.25 -12.65 5.77
N LEU A 92 -4.53 -12.33 5.95
CA LEU A 92 -4.97 -11.09 6.60
C LEU A 92 -4.79 -11.12 8.13
N GLY A 93 -4.76 -12.29 8.75
CA GLY A 93 -4.63 -12.45 10.19
C GLY A 93 -5.57 -11.54 10.98
N GLN A 94 -5.04 -10.85 12.00
CA GLN A 94 -5.79 -9.88 12.80
C GLN A 94 -6.09 -8.57 12.06
N GLU A 95 -5.44 -8.30 10.91
CA GLU A 95 -5.61 -7.01 10.22
C GLU A 95 -7.03 -6.84 9.65
N GLU A 96 -7.75 -7.93 9.39
CA GLU A 96 -9.17 -7.89 8.97
C GLU A 96 -10.07 -7.22 10.02
N SER A 97 -9.80 -7.44 11.30
CA SER A 97 -10.58 -6.85 12.42
C SER A 97 -10.36 -5.34 12.59
N LEU A 98 -9.31 -4.80 11.96
CA LEU A 98 -8.92 -3.39 12.07
C LEU A 98 -9.43 -2.55 10.89
N ILE A 99 -10.13 -3.15 9.93
CA ILE A 99 -10.62 -2.45 8.74
C ILE A 99 -12.00 -1.86 9.01
N ILE A 100 -12.12 -0.54 8.87
CA ILE A 100 -13.40 0.18 9.05
C ILE A 100 -14.39 -0.18 7.94
N THR A 101 -13.89 -0.40 6.72
CA THR A 101 -14.70 -0.78 5.56
C THR A 101 -14.46 -2.25 5.24
N PRO A 102 -15.48 -3.12 5.26
CA PRO A 102 -15.31 -4.53 4.99
C PRO A 102 -14.78 -4.76 3.56
N LEU A 103 -13.84 -5.70 3.43
CA LEU A 103 -13.34 -6.15 2.14
C LEU A 103 -14.46 -6.91 1.42
N ASN A 104 -14.78 -6.51 0.19
CA ASN A 104 -15.75 -7.24 -0.61
C ASN A 104 -15.14 -8.51 -1.24
N LYS A 105 -15.98 -9.30 -1.90
CA LYS A 105 -15.61 -10.57 -2.53
C LYS A 105 -14.50 -10.48 -3.60
N GLY A 106 -14.22 -9.29 -4.14
CA GLY A 106 -13.17 -9.07 -5.14
C GLY A 106 -11.77 -8.88 -4.57
N PHE A 107 -11.62 -8.75 -3.25
CA PHE A 107 -10.30 -8.57 -2.63
C PHE A 107 -9.35 -9.77 -2.84
N PRO A 108 -9.78 -11.05 -2.65
CA PRO A 108 -8.87 -12.19 -2.81
C PRO A 108 -8.25 -12.27 -4.22
N GLU A 109 -9.08 -12.09 -5.26
CA GLU A 109 -8.62 -12.08 -6.66
C GLU A 109 -7.66 -10.92 -6.92
N PHE A 110 -7.97 -9.73 -6.40
CA PHE A 110 -7.07 -8.58 -6.51
C PHE A 110 -5.74 -8.81 -5.81
N ALA A 111 -5.77 -9.40 -4.61
CA ALA A 111 -4.59 -9.66 -3.81
C ALA A 111 -3.67 -10.64 -4.53
N GLU A 112 -4.20 -11.77 -5.01
CA GLU A 112 -3.46 -12.77 -5.79
C GLU A 112 -2.82 -12.13 -7.03
N LYS A 113 -3.60 -11.37 -7.80
CA LYS A 113 -3.10 -10.66 -8.97
C LYS A 113 -1.97 -9.69 -8.62
N THR A 114 -2.12 -8.95 -7.51
CA THR A 114 -1.13 -7.98 -7.05
C THR A 114 0.16 -8.66 -6.64
N LEU A 115 0.11 -9.76 -5.87
CA LEU A 115 1.30 -10.51 -5.47
C LEU A 115 2.03 -11.12 -6.67
N LYS A 116 1.29 -11.64 -7.66
CA LYS A 116 1.87 -12.11 -8.94
C LYS A 116 2.57 -10.98 -9.69
N GLN A 117 1.99 -9.78 -9.71
CA GLN A 117 2.63 -8.60 -10.30
C GLN A 117 3.88 -8.16 -9.55
N LEU A 118 3.89 -8.20 -8.22
CA LEU A 118 5.06 -7.88 -7.41
C LEU A 118 6.23 -8.83 -7.69
N ASN A 119 5.97 -10.14 -7.80
CA ASN A 119 7.00 -11.11 -8.18
C ASN A 119 7.58 -10.79 -9.58
N LYS A 120 6.75 -10.41 -10.55
CA LYS A 120 7.24 -9.96 -11.87
C LYS A 120 8.13 -8.72 -11.76
N LEU A 121 7.77 -7.74 -10.92
CA LEU A 121 8.60 -6.55 -10.70
C LEU A 121 9.95 -6.89 -10.08
N ILE A 122 10.01 -7.87 -9.17
CA ILE A 122 11.28 -8.34 -8.61
C ILE A 122 12.19 -8.88 -9.72
N GLU A 123 11.67 -9.74 -10.60
CA GLU A 123 12.44 -10.30 -11.71
C GLU A 123 12.89 -9.23 -12.73
N GLU A 124 12.07 -8.20 -12.98
CA GLU A 124 12.45 -7.07 -13.86
C GLU A 124 13.54 -6.15 -13.27
N MET A 125 13.78 -6.21 -11.96
CA MET A 125 14.78 -5.37 -11.28
C MET A 125 16.09 -6.11 -10.97
N LYS A 126 16.13 -7.42 -11.16
CA LYS A 126 17.36 -8.22 -11.16
C LYS A 126 18.13 -7.98 -12.46
#